data_AF-A0A4Q3AGV8-F1
#
_entry.id   AF-A0A4Q3AGV8-F1
#
_cell.length_a   1.000
_cell.length_b   1.000
_cell.length_c   1.000
_cell.angle_alpha   90.00
_cell.angle_beta   90.00
_cell.angle_gamma   90.00
#
_symmetry.space_group_name_H-M   'P 1'
#
loop_
_entity.id
_entity.type
_entity.pdbx_description
1 polymer ?
#
loop_
_entity_poly.entity_id
_entity_poly.type
_entity_poly.pdbx_seq_one_letter_code
_entity_poly.pdbx_strand_id
1 'polypeptide(L)' 'MARFTFRLPDIGEGIAEAEIVAWHVKVGDRIEEDQQVADMMTDKATVEMESPVSGV' A
#
# COMPACT_ATOMS: atom_id res chain seq x y z
N MET A 1 1.78 20.35 -6.58
CA MET A 1 2.08 19.18 -5.74
C MET A 1 1.11 18.08 -6.15
N ALA A 2 1.55 17.15 -7.01
CA ALA A 2 0.69 16.09 -7.52
C ALA A 2 0.44 15.08 -6.39
N ARG A 3 -0.80 15.02 -5.88
CA ARG A 3 -1.18 14.03 -4.87
C ARG A 3 -1.59 12.75 -5.60
N PHE A 4 -0.74 11.73 -5.55
CA PHE A 4 -1.08 10.43 -6.12
C PHE A 4 -2.12 9.77 -5.20
N THR A 5 -3.36 9.70 -5.67
CA THR A 5 -4.44 9.07 -4.90
C THR A 5 -4.53 7.62 -5.37
N PHE A 6 -3.85 6.72 -4.65
CA PHE A 6 -4.01 5.30 -4.84
C PHE A 6 -5.33 4.89 -4.18
N ARG A 7 -6.38 4.80 -5.00
CA ARG A 7 -7.61 4.14 -4.56
C ARG A 7 -7.27 2.66 -4.48
N LEU A 8 -7.43 2.07 -3.31
CA LEU A 8 -7.25 0.64 -3.03
C LEU A 8 -7.82 -0.15 -4.23
N PRO A 9 -6.97 -0.63 -5.16
CA PRO A 9 -7.43 -1.42 -6.28
C PRO A 9 -7.80 -2.80 -5.72
N ASP A 10 -8.81 -3.45 -6.29
CA ASP A 10 -9.24 -4.79 -5.89
C ASP A 10 -8.02 -5.68 -5.56
N ILE A 11 -7.91 -6.11 -4.30
CA ILE A 11 -6.77 -6.93 -3.80
C ILE A 11 -6.92 -8.39 -4.27
N GLY A 12 -7.49 -8.60 -5.46
CA GLY A 12 -7.93 -9.87 -6.01
C GLY A 12 -9.47 -9.98 -6.05
N GLU A 13 -10.00 -10.52 -7.15
CA GLU A 13 -11.42 -10.84 -7.32
C GLU A 13 -11.98 -11.55 -6.07
N GLY A 14 -12.81 -10.86 -5.29
CA GLY A 14 -13.51 -11.44 -4.12
C GLY A 14 -12.88 -11.21 -2.75
N ILE A 15 -11.81 -10.42 -2.62
CA ILE A 15 -11.31 -9.97 -1.31
C ILE A 15 -11.97 -8.62 -0.99
N ALA A 16 -13.09 -8.67 -0.28
CA ALA A 16 -13.89 -7.49 0.07
C ALA A 16 -13.27 -6.66 1.21
N GLU A 17 -12.43 -7.27 2.04
CA GLU A 17 -11.84 -6.65 3.22
C GLU A 17 -10.40 -7.14 3.37
N ALA A 18 -9.46 -6.20 3.51
CA ALA A 18 -8.07 -6.47 3.82
C ALA A 18 -7.69 -5.63 5.04
N GLU A 19 -7.02 -6.24 6.00
CA GLU A 19 -6.61 -5.56 7.22
C GLU A 19 -5.17 -5.08 7.08
N ILE A 20 -4.93 -3.80 7.37
CA ILE A 20 -3.57 -3.26 7.35
C ILE A 20 -2.89 -3.64 8.66
N VAL A 21 -1.88 -4.50 8.56
CA VAL A 21 -1.13 -5.02 9.71
C VAL A 21 -0.09 -4.01 10.17
N ALA A 22 0.60 -3.37 9.23
CA ALA A 22 1.66 -2.41 9.52
C ALA A 22 1.74 -1.32 8.46
N TRP A 23 1.93 -0.07 8.91
CA TRP A 23 2.33 1.04 8.05
C TRP A 23 3.83 1.24 8.21
N HIS A 24 4.59 1.06 7.12
CA HIS A 24 6.04 1.29 7.09
C HIS A 24 6.40 2.72 6.71
N VAL A 25 5.42 3.48 6.21
CA VAL A 25 5.61 4.89 5.83
C VAL A 25 4.71 5.81 6.64
N LYS A 26 5.17 7.05 6.81
CA LYS A 26 4.41 8.11 7.45
C LYS A 26 4.06 9.20 6.45
N VAL A 27 3.01 9.95 6.77
CA VAL A 27 2.61 11.12 6.00
C VAL A 27 3.75 12.14 6.01
N GLY A 28 4.30 12.45 4.82
CA GLY A 28 5.43 13.36 4.66
C GLY A 28 6.82 12.70 4.75
N ASP A 29 6.87 11.37 4.84
CA ASP A 29 8.11 10.62 4.69
C ASP A 29 8.44 10.43 3.20
N ARG A 30 9.74 10.30 2.88
CA ARG A 30 10.17 10.15 1.49
C ARG A 30 10.15 8.68 1.12
N ILE A 31 9.28 8.31 0.19
CA ILE A 31 9.15 6.95 -0.32
C ILE A 31 9.89 6.82 -1.66
N GLU A 32 10.53 5.69 -1.90
CA GLU A 32 11.20 5.33 -3.15
C GLU A 32 10.33 4.39 -3.99
N GLU A 33 10.61 4.29 -5.29
CA GLU A 33 9.97 3.29 -6.15
C GLU A 33 10.38 1.88 -5.67
N ASP A 34 9.44 0.94 -5.64
CA ASP A 34 9.57 -0.40 -5.02
C ASP A 34 9.73 -0.39 -3.48
N GLN A 35 9.55 0.75 -2.81
CA GLN A 35 9.62 0.80 -1.35
C GLN A 35 8.32 0.32 -0.70
N GLN A 36 8.43 -0.58 0.26
CA GLN A 36 7.30 -1.06 1.08
C GLN A 36 6.66 0.08 1.87
N VAL A 37 5.37 0.33 1.59
CA VAL A 37 4.57 1.39 2.21
C VAL A 37 3.68 0.84 3.33
N ALA A 38 3.01 -0.28 3.10
CA ALA A 38 2.15 -0.91 4.10
C ALA A 38 2.02 -2.42 3.86
N ASP A 39 1.80 -3.17 4.93
CA ASP A 39 1.51 -4.59 4.87
C ASP A 39 0.04 -4.83 5.11
N MET A 40 -0.59 -5.53 4.18
CA MET A 40 -2.00 -5.91 4.26
C MET A 40 -2.10 -7.42 4.39
N MET A 41 -2.90 -7.88 5.34
CA MET A 41 -3.21 -9.30 5.48
C MET A 41 -4.64 -9.54 5.05
N THR A 42 -4.80 -10.53 4.17
CA THR A 42 -6.09 -11.05 3.73
C THR A 42 -6.28 -12.45 4.28
N ASP A 43 -7.50 -12.98 4.21
CA ASP A 43 -7.82 -14.35 4.66
C ASP A 43 -7.01 -15.45 3.93
N LYS A 44 -6.46 -15.13 2.74
CA LYS A 44 -5.68 -16.09 1.95
C LYS A 44 -4.18 -15.85 1.90
N ALA A 45 -3.73 -14.61 2.01
CA ALA A 45 -2.32 -14.26 1.86
C ALA A 45 -2.01 -12.89 2.46
N THR A 46 -0.74 -12.70 2.81
CA THR A 46 -0.18 -11.37 3.07
C THR A 46 0.21 -10.73 1.74
N VAL A 47 -0.23 -9.49 1.55
CA VAL A 47 0.06 -8.66 0.39
C VAL A 47 0.83 -7.43 0.87
N GLU A 48 2.04 -7.28 0.38
CA GLU A 48 2.89 -6.13 0.67
C GLU A 48 2.57 -5.05 -0.36
N MET A 49 2.21 -3.85 0.12
CA MET A 49 2.01 -2.70 -0.76
C MET A 49 3.36 -1.99 -0.91
N GLU A 50 3.81 -1.89 -2.15
CA GLU A 50 5.01 -1.16 -2.56
C GLU A 50 4.64 0.13 -3.28
N SER A 51 5.49 1.16 -3.15
CA SER A 51 5.24 2.44 -3.81
C SER A 51 5.64 2.36 -5.28
N PRO A 52 4.72 2.64 -6.23
CA PRO A 52 5.03 2.64 -7.66
C PRO A 52 5.76 3.91 -8.11
N VAL A 53 5.98 4.86 -7.21
CA VAL A 53 6.64 6.14 -7.50
C VAL A 53 7.50 6.56 -6.33
N SER A 54 8.61 7.22 -6.63
CA SER A 54 9.45 7.88 -5.63
C SER A 54 8.96 9.32 -5.38
N GLY A 55 8.73 9.70 -4.12
CA GLY A 55 8.09 10.97 -3.76
C GLY A 55 7.98 11.26 -2.26
N VAL A 56 7.32 12.37 -1.91
CA VAL A 56 6.98 12.81 -0.53
C VAL A 56 5.53 13.26 -0.51
#